data_AF-A0A9P8N6F8-F1
#
_entry.id   AF-A0A9P8N6F8-F1
#
_cell.length_a   1.000
_cell.length_b   1.000
_cell.length_c   1.000
_cell.angle_alpha   90.00
_cell.angle_beta   90.00
_cell.angle_gamma   90.00
#
_symmetry.space_group_name_H-M   'P 1'
#
loop_
_entity.id
_entity.type
_entity.pdbx_description
1 polymer ?
#
loop_
_entity_poly.entity_id
_entity_poly.type
_entity_poly.pdbx_seq_one_letter_code
_entity_poly.pdbx_strand_id
1 'polypeptide(L)'
;MKELGQILTRFTNSPKPLWQQYGKDLIQSHNALRELGGHNNWDPIQFPDWLLLEIESNILIRREQIEVAKAIISPPSSSNSVLQLNMGRGKTSCIVPMVVAVLADSKQLCRLIVPKALLRQTAQTLQSKIGGLLGREMKHIPFSRRTPSGLGMQKLYVELHRDTLGRSGVILAIPEHILSYKLSGFQKLADSKLEEAREMMGTLIVGR
;
A
#
# COMPACT_ATOMS: atom_id res chain seq x y z
N MET A 1 -17.98 14.04 -18.64
CA MET A 1 -19.12 13.17 -18.33
C MET A 1 -18.88 11.70 -18.69
N LYS A 2 -18.47 11.35 -19.93
CA LYS A 2 -18.16 9.95 -20.31
C LYS A 2 -16.95 9.34 -19.57
N GLU A 3 -15.91 10.13 -19.30
CA GLU A 3 -14.66 9.70 -18.64
C GLU A 3 -14.86 9.34 -17.15
N LEU A 4 -15.52 10.23 -16.39
CA LEU A 4 -15.94 9.97 -15.02
C LEU A 4 -16.91 8.80 -14.93
N GLY A 5 -17.81 8.64 -15.90
CA GLY A 5 -18.73 7.49 -15.95
C GLY A 5 -18.02 6.13 -15.98
N GLN A 6 -16.85 6.03 -16.62
CA GLN A 6 -16.03 4.82 -16.67
C GLN A 6 -15.24 4.57 -15.38
N ILE A 7 -14.69 5.63 -14.78
CA ILE A 7 -14.08 5.58 -13.45
C ILE A 7 -15.16 5.13 -12.45
N LEU A 8 -16.30 5.81 -12.44
CA LEU A 8 -17.45 5.54 -11.58
C LEU A 8 -18.02 4.13 -11.78
N THR A 9 -18.03 3.55 -13.00
CA THR A 9 -18.54 2.17 -13.20
C THR A 9 -17.66 1.09 -12.58
N ARG A 10 -16.34 1.30 -12.51
CA ARG A 10 -15.45 0.42 -11.73
C ARG A 10 -15.73 0.52 -10.23
N PHE A 11 -16.15 1.69 -9.76
CA PHE A 11 -16.44 1.95 -8.34
C PHE A 11 -17.87 1.60 -7.90
N THR A 12 -18.88 1.68 -8.78
CA THR A 12 -20.26 1.24 -8.48
C THR A 12 -20.37 -0.27 -8.26
N ASN A 13 -19.41 -1.04 -8.79
CA ASN A 13 -19.30 -2.48 -8.55
C ASN A 13 -18.59 -2.79 -7.22
N SER A 14 -18.12 -1.78 -6.48
CA SER A 14 -17.56 -1.94 -5.14
C SER A 14 -18.71 -2.14 -4.13
N PRO A 15 -18.70 -3.20 -3.29
CA PRO A 15 -19.77 -3.53 -2.36
C PRO A 15 -19.88 -2.55 -1.16
N LYS A 16 -19.21 -1.39 -1.18
CA LYS A 16 -19.04 -0.52 -0.02
C LYS A 16 -20.07 0.61 0.02
N PRO A 17 -20.84 0.81 1.12
CA PRO A 17 -22.00 1.72 1.17
C PRO A 17 -21.69 3.23 1.08
N LEU A 18 -20.42 3.64 1.25
CA LEU A 18 -20.02 5.05 1.28
C LEU A 18 -20.28 5.79 -0.05
N TRP A 19 -20.36 5.10 -1.20
CA TRP A 19 -20.56 5.78 -2.49
C TRP A 19 -21.95 6.41 -2.66
N GLN A 20 -22.99 5.81 -2.06
CA GLN A 20 -24.37 6.32 -2.17
C GLN A 20 -24.52 7.70 -1.54
N GLN A 21 -23.68 7.99 -0.54
CA GLN A 21 -23.74 9.21 0.26
C GLN A 21 -22.92 10.37 -0.33
N TYR A 22 -21.77 10.10 -0.97
CA TYR A 22 -20.80 11.14 -1.37
C TYR A 22 -20.68 11.39 -2.88
N GLY A 23 -21.48 10.73 -3.72
CA GLY A 23 -21.33 10.79 -5.18
C GLY A 23 -21.42 12.20 -5.79
N LYS A 24 -22.28 13.08 -5.25
CA LYS A 24 -22.40 14.47 -5.73
C LYS A 24 -21.19 15.33 -5.33
N ASP A 25 -20.75 15.19 -4.08
CA ASP A 25 -19.60 15.94 -3.55
C ASP A 25 -18.32 15.54 -4.29
N LEU A 26 -18.17 14.25 -4.62
CA LEU A 26 -17.02 13.74 -5.39
C LEU A 26 -16.93 14.37 -6.79
N ILE A 27 -18.08 14.53 -7.46
CA ILE A 27 -18.15 15.18 -8.78
C ILE A 27 -17.76 16.66 -8.66
N GLN A 28 -18.25 17.34 -7.62
CA GLN A 28 -17.91 18.74 -7.36
C GLN A 28 -16.41 18.92 -7.06
N SER A 29 -15.83 18.06 -6.22
CA SER A 29 -14.40 18.08 -5.92
C SER A 29 -13.56 17.79 -7.16
N HIS A 30 -13.95 16.83 -8.00
CA HIS A 30 -13.24 16.55 -9.26
C HIS A 30 -13.27 17.74 -10.22
N ASN A 31 -14.43 18.37 -10.41
CA ASN A 31 -14.55 19.53 -11.29
C ASN A 31 -13.71 20.71 -10.78
N ALA A 32 -13.73 20.97 -9.47
CA ALA A 32 -12.88 22.01 -8.86
C ALA A 32 -11.38 21.74 -9.08
N LEU A 33 -10.93 20.49 -8.96
CA LEU A 33 -9.53 20.12 -9.22
C LEU A 33 -9.12 20.34 -10.68
N ARG A 34 -10.03 20.11 -11.64
CA ARG A 34 -9.78 20.39 -13.07
C ARG A 34 -9.62 21.89 -13.35
N GLU A 35 -10.43 22.73 -12.71
CA GLU A 35 -10.37 24.19 -12.88
C GLU A 35 -9.05 24.79 -12.33
N LEU A 36 -8.44 24.14 -11.33
CA LEU A 36 -7.16 24.56 -10.76
C LEU A 36 -5.94 24.26 -11.66
N GLY A 37 -6.14 23.72 -12.87
CA GLY A 37 -5.05 23.42 -13.81
C GLY A 37 -4.14 22.27 -13.34
N GLY A 38 -4.68 21.39 -12.49
CA GLY A 38 -4.03 20.15 -12.06
C GLY A 38 -3.92 19.10 -13.17
N HIS A 39 -3.25 17.99 -12.87
CA HIS A 39 -3.26 16.77 -13.71
C HIS A 39 -2.58 16.90 -15.08
N ASN A 40 -1.60 17.80 -15.22
CA ASN A 40 -0.89 18.00 -16.49
C ASN A 40 0.07 16.87 -16.86
N ASN A 41 0.52 16.07 -15.89
CA ASN A 41 1.52 14.99 -16.09
C ASN A 41 1.04 13.60 -15.66
N TRP A 42 -0.26 13.45 -15.38
CA TRP A 42 -0.92 12.18 -15.10
C TRP A 42 -2.41 12.28 -15.43
N ASP A 43 -3.02 11.14 -15.71
CA ASP A 43 -4.43 11.05 -16.08
C ASP A 43 -5.24 10.37 -14.94
N PRO A 44 -6.27 11.02 -14.39
CA PRO A 44 -7.17 10.42 -13.40
C PRO A 44 -7.84 9.12 -13.84
N ILE A 45 -7.99 8.88 -15.14
CA ILE A 45 -8.54 7.61 -15.67
C ILE A 45 -7.51 6.48 -15.51
N GLN A 46 -6.23 6.79 -15.70
CA GLN A 46 -5.15 5.81 -15.54
C GLN A 46 -4.82 5.56 -14.07
N PHE A 47 -4.93 6.60 -13.22
CA PHE A 47 -4.64 6.53 -11.78
C PHE A 47 -5.83 7.01 -10.93
N PRO A 48 -6.97 6.30 -10.93
CA PRO A 48 -8.16 6.73 -10.20
C PRO A 48 -7.93 6.82 -8.69
N ASP A 49 -7.06 5.97 -8.14
CA ASP A 49 -6.71 6.00 -6.72
C ASP A 49 -6.00 7.31 -6.31
N TRP A 50 -5.25 7.93 -7.22
CA TRP A 50 -4.59 9.21 -6.93
C TRP A 50 -5.59 10.35 -6.87
N LEU A 51 -6.63 10.32 -7.72
CA LEU A 51 -7.72 11.27 -7.64
C LEU A 51 -8.51 11.11 -6.33
N LEU A 52 -8.77 9.87 -5.89
CA LEU A 52 -9.41 9.63 -4.60
C LEU A 52 -8.55 10.14 -3.44
N LEU A 53 -7.23 9.96 -3.51
CA LEU A 53 -6.30 10.51 -2.53
C LEU A 53 -6.33 12.03 -2.45
N GLU A 54 -6.41 12.72 -3.59
CA GLU A 54 -6.55 14.19 -3.63
C GLU A 54 -7.81 14.65 -2.93
N ILE A 55 -8.94 14.00 -3.25
CA ILE A 55 -10.25 14.37 -2.70
C ILE A 55 -10.29 14.06 -1.20
N GLU A 56 -9.90 12.86 -0.79
CA GLU A 56 -9.87 12.45 0.63
C GLU A 56 -8.93 13.32 1.46
N SER A 57 -7.83 13.75 0.87
CA SER A 57 -6.83 14.57 1.56
C SER A 57 -7.09 16.07 1.46
N ASN A 58 -8.03 16.50 0.61
CA ASN A 58 -8.22 17.89 0.20
C ASN A 58 -6.90 18.56 -0.22
N ILE A 59 -6.17 17.93 -1.14
CA ILE A 59 -4.91 18.44 -1.70
C ILE A 59 -4.92 18.36 -3.23
N LEU A 60 -4.03 19.13 -3.86
CA LEU A 60 -3.61 18.91 -5.24
C LEU A 60 -2.21 18.27 -5.24
N ILE A 61 -2.08 17.09 -5.87
CA ILE A 61 -0.80 16.39 -5.98
C ILE A 61 0.11 17.18 -6.92
N ARG A 62 1.33 17.45 -6.44
CA ARG A 62 2.31 18.24 -7.18
C ARG A 62 2.99 17.40 -8.26
N ARG A 63 3.39 18.06 -9.35
CA ARG A 63 4.11 17.43 -10.48
C ARG A 63 5.31 16.57 -10.02
N GLU A 64 6.15 17.10 -9.13
CA GLU A 64 7.32 16.39 -8.57
C GLU A 64 6.92 15.10 -7.82
N GLN A 65 5.80 15.13 -7.08
CA GLN A 65 5.31 13.97 -6.34
C GLN A 65 4.86 12.84 -7.28
N ILE A 66 4.24 13.20 -8.41
CA ILE A 66 3.86 12.27 -9.48
C ILE A 66 5.09 11.64 -10.12
N GLU A 67 6.09 12.44 -10.46
CA GLU A 67 7.33 11.96 -11.10
C GLU A 67 8.05 10.95 -10.20
N VAL A 68 8.16 11.26 -8.91
CA VAL A 68 8.75 10.33 -7.93
C VAL A 68 7.90 9.09 -7.73
N ALA A 69 6.57 9.22 -7.61
CA ALA A 69 5.70 8.05 -7.46
C ALA A 69 5.82 7.09 -8.64
N LYS A 70 5.84 7.61 -9.88
CA LYS A 70 6.06 6.82 -11.10
C LYS A 70 7.43 6.13 -11.09
N ALA A 71 8.48 6.83 -10.68
CA ALA A 71 9.82 6.26 -10.56
C ALA A 71 9.91 5.14 -9.50
N ILE A 72 9.07 5.16 -8.46
CA ILE A 72 8.98 4.08 -7.48
C ILE A 72 8.17 2.89 -8.02
N ILE A 73 7.03 3.17 -8.67
CA ILE A 73 6.11 2.13 -9.17
C ILE A 73 6.74 1.36 -10.34
N SER A 74 7.43 2.07 -11.22
CA SER A 74 8.04 1.53 -12.43
C SER A 74 9.40 2.19 -12.65
N PRO A 75 10.44 1.78 -11.89
CA PRO A 75 11.77 2.36 -12.00
C PRO A 75 12.32 2.12 -13.42
N PRO A 76 12.97 3.13 -14.05
CA PRO A 76 13.52 2.98 -15.40
C PRO A 76 14.53 1.84 -15.54
N SER A 77 15.25 1.52 -14.46
CA SER A 77 16.23 0.43 -14.42
C SER A 77 15.59 -0.96 -14.31
N SER A 78 14.28 -1.07 -14.05
CA SER A 78 13.59 -2.32 -13.71
C SER A 78 14.24 -3.10 -12.55
N SER A 79 14.98 -2.38 -11.70
CA SER A 79 15.76 -2.92 -10.59
C SER A 79 15.58 -2.05 -9.35
N ASN A 80 16.19 -2.44 -8.23
CA ASN A 80 16.15 -1.68 -7.00
C ASN A 80 16.67 -0.25 -7.23
N SER A 81 15.89 0.74 -6.81
CA SER A 81 16.21 2.16 -6.98
C SER A 81 16.26 2.88 -5.64
N VAL A 82 17.18 3.83 -5.52
CA VAL A 82 17.22 4.78 -4.39
C VAL A 82 16.76 6.14 -4.89
N LEU A 83 15.80 6.74 -4.21
CA LEU A 83 15.24 8.04 -4.52
C LEU A 83 15.37 8.97 -3.30
N GLN A 84 15.86 10.17 -3.53
CA GLN A 84 16.00 11.19 -2.50
C GLN A 84 15.07 12.37 -2.80
N LEU A 85 14.28 12.79 -1.81
CA LEU A 85 13.54 14.03 -1.87
C LEU A 85 13.91 14.95 -0.72
N ASN A 86 13.82 16.25 -0.99
CA ASN A 86 13.96 17.29 0.01
C ASN A 86 12.90 17.19 1.12
N MET A 87 13.24 17.74 2.29
CA MET A 87 12.33 17.76 3.46
C MET A 87 11.10 18.62 3.18
N GLY A 88 9.97 18.27 3.78
CA GLY A 88 8.70 18.98 3.60
C GLY A 88 8.00 18.77 2.25
N ARG A 89 8.49 17.89 1.37
CA ARG A 89 7.87 17.60 0.05
C ARG A 89 6.73 16.58 0.07
N GLY A 90 6.28 16.15 1.26
CA GLY A 90 5.16 15.21 1.40
C GLY A 90 5.49 13.75 1.07
N LYS A 91 6.72 13.30 1.39
CA LYS A 91 7.19 11.92 1.17
C LYS A 91 6.21 10.88 1.74
N THR A 92 6.02 10.91 3.05
CA THR A 92 5.17 9.94 3.76
C THR A 92 3.69 10.27 3.67
N SER A 93 3.33 11.57 3.56
CA SER A 93 1.94 12.02 3.60
C SER A 93 1.23 12.02 2.25
N CYS A 94 1.96 11.97 1.13
CA CYS A 94 1.41 12.02 -0.22
C CYS A 94 1.98 10.91 -1.11
N ILE A 95 3.31 10.88 -1.30
CA ILE A 95 3.95 9.96 -2.26
C ILE A 95 3.79 8.49 -1.84
N VAL A 96 4.02 8.16 -0.57
CA VAL A 96 3.87 6.79 -0.07
C VAL A 96 2.44 6.25 -0.27
N PRO A 97 1.37 6.95 0.14
CA PRO A 97 0.00 6.54 -0.18
C PRO A 97 -0.25 6.34 -1.67
N MET A 98 0.25 7.24 -2.53
CA MET A 98 0.10 7.12 -4.00
C MET A 98 0.73 5.85 -4.54
N VAL A 99 1.96 5.53 -4.11
CA VAL A 99 2.70 4.34 -4.53
C VAL A 99 2.01 3.08 -4.04
N VAL A 100 1.66 3.06 -2.76
CA VAL A 100 1.02 1.90 -2.11
C VAL A 100 -0.33 1.59 -2.74
N ALA A 101 -1.12 2.62 -3.10
CA ALA A 101 -2.37 2.42 -3.81
C ALA A 101 -2.16 1.72 -5.16
N VAL A 102 -1.10 2.04 -5.89
CA VAL A 102 -0.86 1.37 -7.19
C VAL A 102 -0.26 -0.02 -7.00
N LEU A 103 0.64 -0.22 -6.04
CA LEU A 103 1.39 -1.47 -5.87
C LEU A 103 0.62 -2.57 -5.13
N ALA A 104 -0.33 -2.24 -4.27
CA ALA A 104 -1.17 -3.24 -3.61
C ALA A 104 -2.28 -3.69 -4.57
N ASP A 105 -1.93 -4.57 -5.51
CA ASP A 105 -2.76 -4.96 -6.67
C ASP A 105 -3.39 -6.36 -6.55
N SER A 106 -3.32 -6.97 -5.36
CA SER A 106 -3.69 -8.36 -5.08
C SER A 106 -2.91 -9.45 -5.82
N LYS A 107 -1.92 -9.09 -6.64
CA LYS A 107 -1.04 -10.07 -7.32
C LYS A 107 0.25 -10.30 -6.55
N GLN A 108 0.80 -9.24 -5.96
CA GLN A 108 1.97 -9.29 -5.09
C GLN A 108 1.70 -8.53 -3.81
N LEU A 109 2.26 -9.01 -2.69
CA LEU A 109 2.02 -8.39 -1.40
C LEU A 109 2.86 -7.11 -1.28
N CYS A 110 2.21 -5.96 -1.21
CA CYS A 110 2.88 -4.68 -0.99
C CYS A 110 3.33 -4.56 0.47
N ARG A 111 4.64 -4.34 0.68
CA ARG A 111 5.20 -4.13 2.02
C ARG A 111 5.85 -2.75 2.13
N LEU A 112 5.38 -1.95 3.09
CA LEU A 112 6.04 -0.70 3.45
C LEU A 112 6.96 -0.95 4.65
N ILE A 113 8.27 -0.87 4.44
CA ILE A 113 9.27 -1.07 5.50
C ILE A 113 9.70 0.29 6.04
N VAL A 114 9.56 0.49 7.35
CA VAL A 114 9.93 1.74 8.02
C VAL A 114 10.84 1.49 9.23
N PRO A 115 11.66 2.47 9.64
CA PRO A 115 12.34 2.43 10.93
C PRO A 115 11.34 2.29 12.08
N LYS A 116 11.71 1.54 13.13
CA LYS A 116 10.86 1.31 14.31
C LYS A 116 10.30 2.60 14.92
N ALA A 117 11.12 3.66 14.98
CA ALA A 117 10.71 4.96 15.50
C ALA A 117 9.58 5.62 14.69
N LEU A 118 9.49 5.34 13.39
CA LEU A 118 8.50 5.93 12.47
C LEU A 118 7.25 5.05 12.28
N LEU A 119 7.22 3.85 12.88
CA LEU A 119 6.16 2.88 12.69
C LEU A 119 4.77 3.45 13.00
N ARG A 120 4.59 4.00 14.21
CA ARG A 120 3.30 4.53 14.66
C ARG A 120 2.84 5.72 13.81
N GLN A 121 3.74 6.66 13.53
CA GLN A 121 3.42 7.85 12.74
C GLN A 121 3.04 7.47 11.31
N THR A 122 3.80 6.55 10.69
CA THR A 122 3.51 6.08 9.34
C THR A 122 2.20 5.29 9.31
N ALA A 123 1.93 4.48 10.32
CA ALA A 123 0.67 3.75 10.45
C ALA A 123 -0.54 4.70 10.45
N GLN A 124 -0.52 5.71 11.32
CA GLN A 124 -1.61 6.70 11.42
C GLN A 124 -1.78 7.50 10.12
N THR A 125 -0.66 7.96 9.56
CA THR A 125 -0.68 8.75 8.32
C THR A 125 -1.21 7.90 7.16
N LEU A 126 -0.71 6.68 6.99
CA LEU A 126 -1.13 5.83 5.88
C LEU A 126 -2.58 5.39 6.04
N GLN A 127 -3.00 4.97 7.25
CA GLN A 127 -4.38 4.55 7.51
C GLN A 127 -5.39 5.65 7.23
N SER A 128 -5.09 6.90 7.58
CA SER A 128 -5.98 8.04 7.28
C SER A 128 -6.03 8.42 5.80
N LYS A 129 -5.09 7.94 4.99
CA LYS A 129 -5.02 8.23 3.54
C LYS A 129 -5.59 7.13 2.68
N ILE A 130 -5.45 5.87 3.10
CA ILE A 130 -5.91 4.73 2.31
C ILE A 130 -7.14 4.05 2.90
N GLY A 131 -7.50 4.34 4.14
CA GLY A 131 -8.58 3.66 4.84
C GLY A 131 -10.00 4.16 4.50
N GLY A 132 -10.16 5.40 4.02
CA GLY A 132 -11.48 5.96 3.70
C GLY A 132 -11.90 5.69 2.27
N LEU A 133 -11.73 6.64 1.35
CA LEU A 133 -12.24 6.54 -0.03
C LEU A 133 -11.57 5.42 -0.82
N LEU A 134 -10.26 5.24 -0.63
CA LEU A 134 -9.55 4.08 -1.19
C LEU A 134 -10.00 2.76 -0.56
N GLY A 135 -10.42 2.78 0.70
CA GLY A 135 -10.91 1.63 1.44
C GLY A 135 -9.93 0.45 1.52
N ARG A 136 -8.62 0.71 1.52
CA ARG A 136 -7.57 -0.29 1.65
C ARG A 136 -7.21 -0.48 3.12
N GLU A 137 -6.93 -1.72 3.49
CA GLU A 137 -6.51 -2.07 4.84
C GLU A 137 -4.98 -2.05 4.94
N MET A 138 -4.47 -1.54 6.06
CA MET A 138 -3.06 -1.69 6.41
C MET A 138 -2.96 -2.49 7.70
N LYS A 139 -2.08 -3.50 7.69
CA LYS A 139 -1.81 -4.35 8.85
C LYS A 139 -0.35 -4.27 9.24
N HIS A 140 -0.11 -4.22 10.54
CA HIS A 140 1.20 -4.45 11.12
C HIS A 140 1.21 -5.82 11.80
N ILE A 141 2.06 -6.74 11.32
CA ILE A 141 2.14 -8.10 11.84
C ILE A 141 3.50 -8.28 12.53
N PRO A 142 3.57 -8.09 13.86
CA PRO A 142 4.84 -8.19 14.58
C PRO A 142 5.35 -9.63 14.61
N PHE A 143 6.66 -9.79 14.49
CA PHE A 143 7.32 -11.08 14.66
C PHE A 143 8.63 -10.90 15.43
N SER A 144 8.92 -11.79 16.36
CA SER A 144 10.15 -11.75 17.15
C SER A 144 10.68 -13.16 17.37
N ARG A 145 11.92 -13.27 17.85
CA ARG A 145 12.48 -14.57 18.28
C ARG A 145 11.69 -15.24 19.41
N ARG A 146 10.89 -14.48 20.16
CA ARG A 146 10.02 -15.01 21.22
C ARG A 146 8.65 -15.43 20.70
N THR A 147 8.33 -15.12 19.44
CA THR A 147 7.07 -15.54 18.84
C THR A 147 7.03 -17.07 18.80
N PRO A 148 5.97 -17.72 19.29
CA PRO A 148 5.88 -19.18 19.28
C PRO A 148 6.09 -19.72 17.87
N SER A 149 7.02 -20.66 17.72
CA SER A 149 7.40 -21.19 16.41
C SER A 149 6.64 -22.47 16.05
N GLY A 150 5.47 -22.70 16.65
CA GLY A 150 4.62 -23.85 16.36
C GLY A 150 3.85 -23.69 15.04
N LEU A 151 3.47 -24.82 14.43
CA LEU A 151 2.72 -24.88 13.17
C LEU A 151 1.50 -23.96 13.13
N GLY A 152 0.71 -23.89 14.22
CA GLY A 152 -0.46 -23.01 14.29
C GLY A 152 -0.13 -21.52 14.15
N MET A 153 0.97 -21.06 14.75
CA MET A 153 1.40 -19.67 14.66
C MET A 153 1.94 -19.34 13.27
N GLN A 154 2.65 -20.28 12.63
CA GLN A 154 3.11 -20.09 11.26
C GLN A 154 1.95 -20.00 10.28
N LYS A 155 0.98 -20.90 10.39
CA LYS A 155 -0.25 -20.87 9.59
C LYS A 155 -0.99 -19.56 9.74
N LEU A 156 -1.18 -19.06 10.97
CA LEU A 156 -1.79 -17.76 11.22
C LEU A 156 -1.02 -16.61 10.55
N TYR A 157 0.31 -16.64 10.63
CA TYR A 157 1.14 -15.61 9.99
C TYR A 157 0.96 -15.61 8.47
N VAL A 158 0.98 -16.80 7.84
CA VAL A 158 0.73 -16.96 6.39
C VAL A 158 -0.67 -16.50 6.02
N GLU A 159 -1.69 -16.88 6.80
CA GLU A 159 -3.07 -16.52 6.57
C GLU A 159 -3.28 -15.00 6.62
N LEU A 160 -2.72 -14.32 7.62
CA LEU A 160 -2.79 -12.86 7.71
C LEU A 160 -2.16 -12.16 6.49
N HIS A 161 -1.04 -12.69 5.96
CA HIS A 161 -0.40 -12.15 4.75
C HIS A 161 -1.25 -12.43 3.50
N ARG A 162 -1.83 -13.62 3.37
CA ARG A 162 -2.71 -13.99 2.25
C ARG A 162 -4.02 -13.20 2.26
N ASP A 163 -4.65 -13.02 3.41
CA ASP A 163 -5.86 -12.19 3.54
C ASP A 163 -5.56 -10.74 3.18
N THR A 164 -4.41 -10.21 3.63
CA THR A 164 -3.98 -8.85 3.25
C THR A 164 -3.76 -8.73 1.74
N LEU A 165 -3.11 -9.71 1.11
CA LEU A 165 -2.94 -9.76 -0.34
C LEU A 165 -4.28 -9.79 -1.06
N GLY A 166 -5.20 -10.67 -0.65
CA GLY A 166 -6.51 -10.84 -1.29
C GLY A 166 -7.35 -9.56 -1.27
N ARG A 167 -7.19 -8.73 -0.23
CA ARG A 167 -7.90 -7.45 -0.06
C ARG A 167 -7.20 -6.24 -0.68
N SER A 168 -6.14 -6.43 -1.49
CA SER A 168 -5.32 -5.32 -2.01
C SER A 168 -4.77 -4.43 -0.89
N GLY A 169 -4.47 -5.04 0.26
CA GLY A 169 -4.00 -4.38 1.47
C GLY A 169 -2.48 -4.28 1.54
N VAL A 170 -2.01 -3.69 2.64
CA VAL A 170 -0.60 -3.28 2.79
C VAL A 170 -0.06 -3.80 4.11
N ILE A 171 1.12 -4.40 4.07
CA ILE A 171 1.84 -4.76 5.30
C ILE A 171 2.80 -3.64 5.67
N LEU A 172 2.59 -3.02 6.82
CA LEU A 172 3.55 -2.11 7.43
C LEU A 172 4.50 -2.92 8.31
N ALA A 173 5.79 -2.92 7.98
CA ALA A 173 6.79 -3.73 8.66
C ALA A 173 7.98 -2.90 9.11
N ILE A 174 8.73 -3.45 10.06
CA ILE A 174 10.05 -2.96 10.45
C ILE A 174 11.09 -4.03 10.12
N PRO A 175 12.35 -3.66 9.84
CA PRO A 175 13.39 -4.62 9.47
C PRO A 175 13.56 -5.77 10.48
N GLU A 176 13.44 -5.48 11.78
CA GLU A 176 13.66 -6.43 12.86
C GLU A 176 12.66 -7.60 12.84
N HIS A 177 11.41 -7.34 12.47
CA HIS A 177 10.38 -8.37 12.36
C HIS A 177 10.63 -9.28 11.15
N ILE A 178 10.98 -8.69 10.01
CA ILE A 178 11.31 -9.42 8.78
C ILE A 178 12.54 -10.32 9.02
N LEU A 179 13.58 -9.76 9.63
CA LEU A 179 14.81 -10.49 9.95
C LEU A 179 14.55 -11.62 10.95
N SER A 180 13.79 -11.36 12.01
CA SER A 180 13.43 -12.39 12.99
C SER A 180 12.65 -13.55 12.33
N TYR A 181 11.74 -13.24 11.42
CA TYR A 181 10.98 -14.25 10.68
C TYR A 181 11.86 -15.07 9.74
N LYS A 182 12.73 -14.40 8.96
CA LYS A 182 13.73 -15.05 8.10
C LYS A 182 14.63 -16.01 8.87
N LEU A 183 15.23 -15.54 9.98
CA LEU A 183 16.11 -16.35 10.83
C LEU A 183 15.37 -17.54 11.45
N SER A 184 14.12 -17.35 11.87
CA SER A 184 13.30 -18.47 12.35
C SER A 184 13.07 -19.51 11.25
N GLY A 185 12.81 -19.10 10.01
CA GLY A 185 12.69 -20.02 8.88
C GLY A 185 13.97 -20.80 8.60
N PHE A 186 15.13 -20.13 8.64
CA PHE A 186 16.43 -20.80 8.49
C PHE A 186 16.75 -21.77 9.63
N GLN A 187 16.40 -21.43 10.87
CA GLN A 187 16.57 -22.35 11.99
C GLN A 187 15.73 -23.63 11.79
N LYS A 188 14.49 -23.51 11.31
CA LYS A 188 13.64 -24.67 11.01
C LYS A 188 14.23 -25.54 9.91
N LEU A 189 14.87 -24.94 8.91
CA LEU A 189 15.59 -25.66 7.87
C LEU A 189 16.77 -26.46 8.48
N ALA A 190 17.56 -25.82 9.35
CA ALA A 190 18.69 -26.46 10.03
C ALA A 190 18.23 -27.60 10.96
N ASP A 191 17.09 -27.44 11.64
CA ASP A 191 16.48 -28.44 12.51
C ASP A 191 15.76 -29.58 11.73
N SER A 192 15.88 -29.62 10.40
CA SER A 192 15.19 -30.58 9.51
C SER A 192 13.65 -30.54 9.58
N LYS A 193 13.07 -29.41 10.02
CA LYS A 193 11.61 -29.16 10.02
C LYS A 193 11.17 -28.55 8.70
N LEU A 194 11.27 -29.35 7.63
CA LEU A 194 11.15 -28.89 6.24
C LEU A 194 9.79 -28.28 5.91
N GLU A 195 8.69 -28.85 6.42
CA GLU A 195 7.33 -28.32 6.17
C GLU A 195 7.15 -26.92 6.75
N GLU A 196 7.56 -26.71 8.00
CA GLU A 196 7.53 -25.39 8.66
C GLU A 196 8.44 -24.40 7.92
N ALA A 197 9.65 -24.83 7.54
CA ALA A 197 10.59 -23.98 6.81
C ALA A 197 10.03 -23.57 5.44
N ARG A 198 9.39 -24.48 4.71
CA ARG A 198 8.78 -24.23 3.40
C ARG A 198 7.65 -23.20 3.50
N GLU A 199 6.73 -23.37 4.47
CA GLU A 199 5.63 -22.41 4.68
C GLU A 199 6.16 -21.01 5.01
N MET A 200 7.17 -20.93 5.89
CA MET A 200 7.76 -19.65 6.28
C MET A 200 8.49 -18.96 5.12
N MET A 201 9.33 -19.69 4.39
CA MET A 201 10.10 -19.11 3.28
C MET A 201 9.21 -18.73 2.10
N GLY A 202 8.14 -19.50 1.83
CA GLY A 202 7.17 -19.16 0.79
C GLY A 202 6.52 -17.79 1.01
N THR A 203 6.21 -17.44 2.26
CA THR A 203 5.58 -16.15 2.61
C THR A 203 6.52 -14.96 2.41
N LEU A 204 7.83 -15.16 2.51
CA LEU A 204 8.82 -14.10 2.35
C LEU A 204 9.03 -13.65 0.90
N ILE A 205 8.79 -14.55 -0.06
CA ILE A 205 9.16 -14.39 -1.48
C ILE A 205 8.09 -13.65 -2.32
N VAL A 206 6.81 -13.68 -1.91
CA VAL A 206 5.68 -13.14 -2.72
C VAL A 206 5.45 -11.63 -2.53
N GLY A 207 6.47 -10.87 -2.12
CA GLY A 207 6.35 -9.44 -1.85
C GLY A 207 7.12 -8.58 -2.84
N ARG A 208 6.50 -7.49 -3.30
CA ARG A 208 7.18 -6.35 -3.93
C ARG A 208 7.55 -5.31 -2.88
#